data_AF-A0A645FUF0-F1
#
_entry.id   AF-A0A645FUF0-F1
#
_cell.length_a   1.000
_cell.length_b   1.000
_cell.length_c   1.000
_cell.angle_alpha   90.00
_cell.angle_beta   90.00
_cell.angle_gamma   90.00
#
_symmetry.space_group_name_H-M   'P 1'
#
loop_
_entity.id
_entity.type
_entity.pdbx_description
1 polymer ?
#
loop_
_entity_poly.entity_id
_entity_poly.type
_entity_poly.pdbx_seq_one_letter_code
_entity_poly.pdbx_strand_id
1 'polypeptide(L)'
;MALKPHIIHVVGHTEADHAATAADVIEACKMATRVIENALKGAPDMTQDTAVQQRVSDLTAEAIVTLRAIRELAPATVADPLSDAATLAKAVQVGILDAPQLRNNPFAKGTIQTRILNGACCAVNEEGQALTEAERLAGLF
;
A
#
# COMPACT_ATOMS: atom_id res chain seq x y z
N MET A 1 -2.34 13.05 -17.78
CA MET A 1 -2.35 12.16 -16.60
C MET A 1 -0.96 12.16 -16.00
N ALA A 2 -0.82 12.51 -14.73
CA ALA A 2 0.50 12.75 -14.11
C ALA A 2 1.34 11.47 -13.95
N LEU A 3 0.75 10.37 -13.46
CA LEU A 3 1.46 9.12 -13.14
C LEU A 3 1.75 8.19 -14.34
N LYS A 4 1.20 8.47 -15.52
CA LYS A 4 1.40 7.68 -16.76
C LYS A 4 1.36 6.14 -16.56
N PRO A 5 0.27 5.58 -16.00
CA PRO A 5 0.20 4.16 -15.70
C PRO A 5 0.19 3.30 -16.98
N HIS A 6 0.84 2.13 -16.94
CA HIS A 6 0.79 1.15 -18.01
C HIS A 6 -0.54 0.36 -18.03
N ILE A 7 -1.15 0.17 -16.85
CA ILE A 7 -2.38 -0.60 -16.65
C ILE A 7 -3.30 0.19 -15.72
N ILE A 8 -4.59 0.23 -16.03
CA ILE A 8 -5.63 0.86 -15.21
C ILE A 8 -6.67 -0.20 -14.88
N HIS A 9 -6.91 -0.41 -13.60
CA HIS A 9 -8.02 -1.23 -13.12
C HIS A 9 -9.30 -0.39 -13.08
N VAL A 10 -10.35 -0.86 -13.75
CA VAL A 10 -11.66 -0.19 -13.79
C VAL A 10 -12.60 -0.90 -12.82
N VAL A 11 -13.14 -0.14 -11.87
CA VAL A 11 -14.16 -0.62 -10.93
C VAL A 11 -15.54 -0.24 -11.47
N GLY A 12 -16.47 -1.21 -11.45
CA GLY A 12 -17.85 -0.98 -11.87
C GLY A 12 -18.59 -0.08 -10.90
N HIS A 13 -19.50 0.75 -11.38
CA HIS A 13 -20.37 1.56 -10.50
C HIS A 13 -21.30 0.69 -9.63
N THR A 14 -21.43 -0.60 -9.96
CA THR A 14 -22.23 -1.61 -9.26
C THR A 14 -21.47 -2.36 -8.16
N GLU A 15 -20.19 -2.05 -7.90
CA GLU A 15 -19.29 -2.80 -6.99
C GLU A 15 -19.92 -3.12 -5.62
N ALA A 16 -20.67 -2.16 -5.06
CA ALA A 16 -21.28 -2.28 -3.74
C ALA A 16 -22.71 -2.87 -3.76
N ASP A 17 -23.27 -3.15 -4.94
CA ASP A 17 -24.66 -3.58 -5.11
C ASP A 17 -24.75 -5.02 -5.64
N HIS A 18 -24.22 -5.27 -6.85
CA HIS A 18 -24.30 -6.60 -7.48
C HIS A 18 -23.10 -6.91 -8.38
N ALA A 19 -22.93 -8.19 -8.67
CA ALA A 19 -21.90 -8.67 -9.59
C ALA A 19 -22.11 -8.04 -10.98
N ALA A 20 -21.09 -7.31 -11.46
CA ALA A 20 -21.17 -6.56 -12.70
C ALA A 20 -21.54 -7.44 -13.89
N THR A 21 -22.57 -7.02 -14.63
CA THR A 21 -22.93 -7.63 -15.91
C THR A 21 -22.02 -7.12 -17.03
N ALA A 22 -22.14 -7.71 -18.22
CA ALA A 22 -21.41 -7.21 -19.39
C ALA A 22 -21.74 -5.74 -19.72
N ALA A 23 -22.99 -5.30 -19.49
CA ALA A 23 -23.40 -3.93 -19.75
C ALA A 23 -22.72 -2.95 -18.78
N ASP A 24 -22.69 -3.28 -17.48
CA ASP A 24 -22.08 -2.45 -16.44
C ASP A 24 -20.58 -2.27 -16.67
N VAL A 25 -19.89 -3.34 -17.06
CA VAL A 25 -18.46 -3.31 -17.39
C VAL A 25 -18.20 -2.42 -18.61
N ILE A 26 -19.00 -2.53 -19.67
CA ILE A 26 -18.86 -1.68 -20.87
C ILE A 26 -19.06 -0.21 -20.51
N GLU A 27 -20.05 0.11 -19.67
CA GLU A 27 -20.32 1.47 -19.24
C GLU A 27 -19.19 2.04 -18.38
N ALA A 28 -18.74 1.30 -17.35
CA ALA A 28 -17.63 1.71 -16.50
C ALA A 28 -16.34 1.94 -17.32
N CYS A 29 -16.06 1.06 -18.29
CA CYS A 29 -14.94 1.24 -19.21
C CYS A 29 -15.06 2.52 -20.04
N LYS A 30 -16.25 2.81 -20.62
CA LYS A 30 -16.47 4.06 -21.38
C LYS A 30 -16.25 5.30 -20.51
N MET A 31 -16.73 5.29 -19.26
CA MET A 31 -16.52 6.37 -18.30
C MET A 31 -15.03 6.55 -18.00
N ALA A 32 -14.33 5.46 -17.68
CA ALA A 32 -12.90 5.48 -17.41
C ALA A 32 -12.09 6.01 -18.61
N THR A 33 -12.38 5.53 -19.82
CA THR A 33 -11.76 6.04 -21.06
C THR A 33 -11.95 7.54 -21.21
N ARG A 34 -13.16 8.06 -20.96
CA ARG A 34 -13.40 9.50 -21.06
C ARG A 34 -12.59 10.31 -20.05
N VAL A 35 -12.47 9.83 -18.81
CA VAL A 35 -11.64 10.49 -17.77
C VAL A 35 -10.17 10.48 -18.17
N ILE A 36 -9.67 9.35 -18.69
CA ILE A 36 -8.30 9.21 -19.20
C ILE A 36 -8.04 10.21 -20.32
N GLU A 37 -8.90 10.28 -21.32
CA GLU A 37 -8.78 11.23 -22.44
C GLU A 37 -8.74 12.67 -21.95
N ASN A 38 -9.63 13.05 -21.03
CA ASN A 38 -9.65 14.39 -20.46
C ASN A 38 -8.33 14.71 -19.75
N ALA A 39 -7.86 13.78 -18.90
CA ALA A 39 -6.62 13.95 -18.18
C ALA A 39 -5.38 13.98 -19.09
N LEU A 40 -5.42 13.34 -20.26
CA LEU A 40 -4.38 13.42 -21.29
C LEU A 40 -4.44 14.74 -22.08
N LYS A 41 -5.64 15.28 -22.34
CA LYS A 41 -5.84 16.58 -23.01
C LYS A 41 -5.40 17.77 -22.17
N GLY A 42 -5.36 17.62 -20.86
CA GLY A 42 -4.83 18.63 -19.95
C GLY A 42 -5.45 18.49 -18.56
N ALA A 43 -4.63 18.12 -17.58
CA ALA A 43 -4.95 18.15 -16.17
C ALA A 43 -3.75 18.76 -15.42
N PRO A 44 -3.97 19.39 -14.25
CA PRO A 44 -2.88 19.84 -13.39
C PRO A 44 -1.85 18.73 -13.13
N ASP A 45 -0.56 19.07 -13.19
CA ASP A 45 0.50 18.13 -12.84
C ASP A 45 0.66 18.08 -11.33
N MET A 46 -0.03 17.12 -10.70
CA MET A 46 0.02 16.91 -9.26
C MET A 46 1.41 16.47 -8.76
N THR A 47 2.36 16.07 -9.64
CA THR A 47 3.72 15.72 -9.20
C THR A 47 4.57 16.94 -8.82
N GLN A 48 4.12 18.15 -9.17
CA GLN A 48 4.77 19.40 -8.76
C GLN A 48 4.27 19.91 -7.40
N ASP A 49 3.22 19.29 -6.85
CA ASP A 49 2.68 19.65 -5.54
C ASP A 49 3.66 19.21 -4.43
N THR A 50 4.04 20.14 -3.56
CA THR A 50 5.00 19.87 -2.48
C THR A 50 4.48 18.86 -1.47
N ALA A 51 3.17 18.79 -1.23
CA ALA A 51 2.57 17.80 -0.35
C ALA A 51 2.66 16.39 -0.95
N VAL A 52 2.52 16.27 -2.28
CA VAL A 52 2.70 15.00 -3.00
C VAL A 52 4.17 14.58 -2.96
N GLN A 53 5.11 15.48 -3.23
CA GLN A 53 6.55 15.20 -3.19
C GLN A 53 7.00 14.77 -1.79
N GLN A 54 6.53 15.45 -0.74
CA GLN A 54 6.81 15.07 0.63
C GLN A 54 6.29 13.67 0.93
N ARG A 55 5.04 13.37 0.56
CA ARG A 55 4.46 12.05 0.81
C ARG A 55 5.20 10.93 0.08
N VAL A 56 5.67 11.17 -1.15
CA VAL A 56 6.52 10.22 -1.89
C VAL A 56 7.82 9.96 -1.14
N SER A 57 8.47 11.01 -0.63
CA SER A 57 9.69 10.88 0.18
C SER A 57 9.44 10.06 1.44
N ASP A 58 8.37 10.35 2.17
CA ASP A 58 8.00 9.66 3.41
C ASP A 58 7.77 8.17 3.16
N LEU A 59 6.92 7.83 2.17
CA LEU A 59 6.63 6.45 1.80
C LEU A 59 7.87 5.68 1.34
N THR A 60 8.76 6.34 0.59
CA THR A 60 10.00 5.72 0.13
C THR A 60 10.95 5.45 1.30
N ALA A 61 11.08 6.41 2.22
CA ALA A 61 11.91 6.26 3.41
C ALA A 61 11.39 5.13 4.32
N GLU A 62 10.08 5.08 4.58
CA GLU A 62 9.44 4.01 5.35
C GLU A 62 9.64 2.64 4.69
N ALA A 63 9.40 2.52 3.38
CA ALA A 63 9.60 1.26 2.67
C ALA A 63 11.07 0.76 2.75
N ILE A 64 12.05 1.66 2.69
CA ILE A 64 13.47 1.30 2.85
C ILE A 64 13.73 0.72 4.26
N VAL A 65 13.10 1.27 5.29
CA VAL A 65 13.20 0.75 6.67
C VAL A 65 12.60 -0.66 6.75
N THR A 66 11.40 -0.88 6.21
CA THR A 66 10.79 -2.22 6.16
C THR A 66 11.67 -3.23 5.42
N LEU A 67 12.20 -2.85 4.24
CA LEU A 67 13.06 -3.73 3.44
C LEU A 67 14.38 -4.05 4.14
N ARG A 68 14.93 -3.13 4.93
CA ARG A 68 16.11 -3.39 5.77
C ARG A 68 15.78 -4.40 6.87
N ALA A 69 14.66 -4.24 7.58
CA ALA A 69 14.25 -5.17 8.62
C ALA A 69 14.03 -6.60 8.07
N ILE A 70 13.46 -6.74 6.86
CA ILE A 70 13.34 -8.06 6.20
C ILE A 70 14.71 -8.66 5.91
N ARG A 71 15.68 -7.86 5.44
CA ARG A 71 17.05 -8.34 5.19
C ARG A 71 17.77 -8.78 6.46
N GLU A 72 17.60 -8.02 7.55
CA GLU A 72 18.21 -8.32 8.85
C GLU A 72 17.59 -9.55 9.52
N LEU A 73 16.36 -9.91 9.16
CA LEU A 73 15.67 -11.11 9.63
C LEU A 73 16.26 -12.41 9.04
N ALA A 74 16.87 -12.35 7.85
CA ALA A 74 17.33 -13.52 7.15
C ALA A 74 18.64 -14.10 7.73
N PRO A 75 18.82 -15.44 7.75
CA PRO A 75 20.11 -16.03 8.03
C PRO A 75 21.19 -15.58 7.04
N ALA A 76 22.45 -15.50 7.49
CA ALA A 76 23.58 -15.09 6.65
C ALA A 76 23.83 -15.98 5.42
N THR A 77 23.24 -17.19 5.37
CA THR A 77 23.32 -18.12 4.24
C THR A 77 22.34 -17.78 3.11
N VAL A 78 21.38 -16.89 3.33
CA VAL A 78 20.38 -16.48 2.33
C VAL A 78 20.98 -15.41 1.42
N ALA A 79 21.09 -15.72 0.13
CA ALA A 79 21.67 -14.80 -0.85
C ALA A 79 20.79 -13.57 -1.13
N ASP A 80 19.47 -13.76 -1.26
CA ASP A 80 18.51 -12.67 -1.42
C ASP A 80 17.33 -12.82 -0.45
N PRO A 81 17.36 -12.12 0.70
CA PRO A 81 16.29 -12.13 1.68
C PRO A 81 14.92 -11.67 1.15
N LEU A 82 14.89 -10.85 0.09
CA LEU A 82 13.64 -10.29 -0.44
C LEU A 82 12.91 -11.22 -1.40
N SER A 83 13.54 -12.34 -1.80
CA SER A 83 12.93 -13.39 -2.60
C SER A 83 12.92 -14.76 -1.89
N ASP A 84 13.49 -14.86 -0.68
CA ASP A 84 13.50 -16.09 0.11
C ASP A 84 12.17 -16.32 0.83
N ALA A 85 11.51 -17.44 0.51
CA ALA A 85 10.18 -17.77 1.03
C ALA A 85 10.15 -17.92 2.56
N ALA A 86 11.20 -18.50 3.16
CA ALA A 86 11.26 -18.69 4.61
C ALA A 86 11.41 -17.35 5.35
N THR A 87 12.25 -16.47 4.82
CA THR A 87 12.44 -15.10 5.34
C THR A 87 11.14 -14.30 5.25
N LEU A 88 10.47 -14.30 4.09
CA LEU A 88 9.22 -13.57 3.90
C LEU A 88 8.09 -14.11 4.79
N ALA A 89 7.98 -15.44 4.93
CA ALA A 89 7.03 -16.04 5.85
C ALA A 89 7.31 -15.61 7.30
N LYS A 90 8.58 -15.58 7.70
CA LYS A 90 8.97 -15.11 9.03
C LYS A 90 8.63 -13.62 9.23
N ALA A 91 8.85 -12.79 8.22
CA ALA A 91 8.52 -11.35 8.27
C ALA A 91 7.03 -11.12 8.53
N VAL A 92 6.16 -11.94 7.95
CA VAL A 92 4.71 -11.92 8.21
C VAL A 92 4.39 -12.40 9.64
N GLN A 93 5.00 -13.49 10.08
CA GLN A 93 4.78 -14.05 11.43
C GLN A 93 5.16 -13.07 12.54
N VAL A 94 6.27 -12.34 12.38
CA VAL A 94 6.73 -11.38 13.40
C VAL A 94 6.10 -10.00 13.27
N GLY A 95 5.40 -9.73 12.16
CA GLY A 95 4.68 -8.48 11.94
C GLY A 95 5.51 -7.36 11.28
N ILE A 96 6.68 -7.68 10.71
CA ILE A 96 7.38 -6.72 9.83
C ILE A 96 6.50 -6.45 8.60
N LEU A 97 5.96 -7.51 7.98
CA LEU A 97 4.89 -7.43 7.00
C LEU A 97 3.57 -7.73 7.69
N ASP A 98 2.73 -6.71 7.88
CA ASP A 98 1.44 -6.87 8.56
C ASP A 98 0.35 -6.05 7.87
N ALA A 99 -0.91 -6.43 8.09
CA ALA A 99 -2.06 -5.69 7.60
C ALA A 99 -3.25 -5.87 8.56
N PRO A 100 -4.15 -4.87 8.68
CA PRO A 100 -5.32 -4.96 9.58
C PRO A 100 -6.19 -6.20 9.33
N GLN A 101 -6.27 -6.65 8.08
CA GLN A 101 -7.05 -7.82 7.65
C GLN A 101 -6.39 -9.16 8.04
N LEU A 102 -5.15 -9.15 8.54
CA LEU A 102 -4.47 -10.34 9.06
C LEU A 102 -4.82 -10.65 10.51
N ARG A 103 -5.67 -9.83 11.16
CA ARG A 103 -6.16 -10.11 12.51
C ARG A 103 -6.80 -11.51 12.57
N ASN A 104 -6.43 -12.28 13.60
CA ASN A 104 -6.84 -13.68 13.81
C ASN A 104 -6.31 -14.68 12.76
N ASN A 105 -5.30 -14.32 11.96
CA ASN A 105 -4.63 -15.26 11.08
C ASN A 105 -3.55 -16.04 11.86
N PRO A 106 -3.57 -17.39 11.89
CA PRO A 106 -2.59 -18.19 12.63
C PRO A 106 -1.15 -18.08 12.10
N PHE A 107 -0.95 -17.52 10.91
CA PHE A 107 0.35 -17.39 10.25
C PHE A 107 0.90 -15.96 10.24
N ALA A 108 0.16 -14.98 10.77
CA ALA A 108 0.53 -13.57 10.75
C ALA A 108 0.35 -12.90 12.12
N LYS A 109 1.09 -11.83 12.37
CA LYS A 109 0.97 -11.08 13.62
C LYS A 109 -0.42 -10.42 13.74
N GLY A 110 -0.89 -9.72 12.70
CA GLY A 110 -2.23 -9.17 12.63
C GLY A 110 -2.54 -8.10 13.68
N THR A 111 -1.52 -7.42 14.21
CA THR A 111 -1.65 -6.44 15.29
C THR A 111 -1.55 -5.00 14.80
N ILE A 112 -1.08 -4.76 13.58
CA ILE A 112 -0.99 -3.40 13.03
C ILE A 112 -2.36 -2.71 13.03
N GLN A 113 -2.37 -1.46 13.46
CA GLN A 113 -3.53 -0.58 13.40
C GLN A 113 -3.26 0.54 12.40
N THR A 114 -4.26 0.87 11.59
CA THR A 114 -4.14 1.95 10.60
C THR A 114 -5.32 2.90 10.71
N ARG A 115 -5.08 4.19 10.45
CA ARG A 115 -6.13 5.21 10.32
C ARG A 115 -5.90 6.10 9.12
N ILE A 116 -6.97 6.71 8.62
CA ILE A 116 -6.89 7.80 7.65
C ILE A 116 -6.62 9.10 8.39
N LEU A 117 -5.41 9.64 8.24
CA LEU A 117 -4.99 10.91 8.82
C LEU A 117 -4.60 11.85 7.67
N ASN A 118 -5.24 13.02 7.59
CA ASN A 118 -5.00 14.02 6.53
C ASN A 118 -5.05 13.44 5.10
N GLY A 119 -5.95 12.48 4.85
CA GLY A 119 -6.11 11.83 3.55
C GLY A 119 -5.11 10.70 3.25
N ALA A 120 -4.22 10.35 4.18
CA ALA A 120 -3.28 9.25 4.06
C ALA A 120 -3.62 8.09 5.01
N CYS A 121 -3.43 6.85 4.56
CA CYS A 121 -3.45 5.68 5.45
C CYS A 121 -2.11 5.60 6.20
N CYS A 122 -2.16 5.70 7.53
CA CYS A 122 -0.98 5.70 8.40
C CYS A 122 -1.10 4.60 9.46
N ALA A 123 0.01 3.96 9.80
CA ALA A 123 0.10 3.11 10.99
C ALA A 123 -0.05 3.99 12.24
N VAL A 124 -0.76 3.50 13.27
CA VAL A 124 -1.02 4.25 14.50
C VAL A 124 -0.79 3.42 15.76
N ASN A 125 -0.45 4.10 16.86
CA ASN A 125 -0.45 3.52 18.20
C ASN A 125 -1.89 3.37 18.74
N GLU A 126 -2.01 2.91 19.98
CA GLU A 126 -3.30 2.70 20.66
C GLU A 126 -4.07 4.01 20.86
N GLU A 127 -3.36 5.12 21.04
CA GLU A 127 -3.91 6.47 21.14
C GLU A 127 -4.36 7.03 19.78
N GLY A 128 -4.06 6.33 18.67
CA GLY A 128 -4.41 6.74 17.32
C GLY A 128 -3.48 7.78 16.71
N GLN A 129 -2.29 7.98 17.30
CA GLN A 129 -1.23 8.84 16.79
C GLN A 129 -0.41 8.09 15.74
N ALA A 130 0.01 8.80 14.69
CA ALA A 130 0.82 8.21 13.61
C ALA A 130 2.16 7.69 14.14
N LEU A 131 2.55 6.51 13.66
CA LEU A 131 3.87 5.91 13.89
C LEU A 131 4.67 5.97 12.60
N THR A 132 5.95 6.34 12.72
CA THR A 132 6.94 6.04 11.68
C THR A 132 7.19 4.54 11.61
N GLU A 133 7.70 4.06 10.47
CA GLU A 133 8.04 2.65 10.32
C GLU A 133 9.09 2.19 11.34
N ALA A 134 10.06 3.04 11.69
CA ALA A 134 11.07 2.72 12.69
C ALA A 134 10.47 2.54 14.10
N GLU A 135 9.56 3.44 14.51
CA GLU A 135 8.84 3.33 15.78
C GLU A 135 7.95 2.09 15.81
N ARG A 136 7.24 1.80 14.71
CA ARG A 136 6.40 0.62 14.59
C ARG A 136 7.20 -0.66 14.76
N LEU A 137 8.35 -0.77 14.07
CA LEU A 137 9.21 -1.94 14.14
C LEU A 137 9.89 -2.08 15.51
N ALA A 138 10.28 -0.97 16.14
CA ALA A 138 10.84 -0.99 17.50
C ALA A 138 9.85 -1.55 18.52
N GLY A 139 8.54 -1.39 18.31
CA GLY A 139 7.50 -2.01 19.15
C GLY A 139 7.29 -3.51 18.95
N LEU A 140 7.95 -4.14 17.97
CA LEU A 140 7.85 -5.59 17.72
C LEU A 140 8.90 -6.43 18.47
N PHE A 141 9.98 -5.78 18.94
CA PHE A 141 11.15 -6.40 19.58
C PHE A 141 11.35 -5.86 20.99
#